data_AF-A0A3B8VCS0-F1
#
_entry.id   AF-A0A3B8VCS0-F1
#
_cell.length_a   1.000
_cell.length_b   1.000
_cell.length_c   1.000
_cell.angle_alpha   90.00
_cell.angle_beta   90.00
_cell.angle_gamma   90.00
#
_symmetry.space_group_name_H-M   'P 1'
#
loop_
_entity.id
_entity.type
_entity.pdbx_description
1 polymer ?
#
loop_
_entity_poly.entity_id
_entity_poly.type
_entity_poly.pdbx_seq_one_letter_code
_entity_poly.pdbx_strand_id
1 'polypeptide(L)'
;MEFRDKNESRKPLSMFTQSSLTDIVLLLLIFFLLTSSFVTNFAIKVNVPQADSQTVSERRHISVTITADGSFYVAGELTPRGTLAGKIRQEYQENPQAMMVLRADKDAKVDDAVYVMNIGKSLNLSIMMATELGGR
;
A
#
# COMPACT_ATOMS: atom_id res chain seq x y z
N MET A 1 57.82 -50.82 39.66
CA MET A 1 56.47 -50.23 39.65
C MET A 1 56.64 -48.80 39.20
N GLU A 2 56.36 -48.51 37.95
CA GLU A 2 56.32 -47.12 37.45
C GLU A 2 55.22 -47.04 36.41
N PHE A 3 54.02 -46.72 36.92
CA PHE A 3 52.88 -46.38 36.11
C PHE A 3 53.13 -44.99 35.55
N ARG A 4 53.57 -44.91 34.28
CA ARG A 4 53.60 -43.65 33.55
C ARG A 4 52.16 -43.31 33.16
N ASP A 5 51.60 -42.40 33.95
CA ASP A 5 50.26 -41.83 33.80
C ASP A 5 50.09 -41.25 32.38
N LYS A 6 49.15 -41.83 31.64
CA LYS A 6 48.82 -41.41 30.29
C LYS A 6 47.79 -40.29 30.42
N ASN A 7 48.28 -39.07 30.67
CA ASN A 7 47.44 -37.88 30.68
C ASN A 7 46.91 -37.61 29.25
N GLU A 8 45.75 -38.19 28.96
CA GLU A 8 44.99 -37.96 27.74
C GLU A 8 44.39 -36.55 27.83
N SER A 9 45.18 -35.58 27.39
CA SER A 9 44.78 -34.19 27.24
C SER A 9 43.53 -34.09 26.37
N ARG A 10 42.35 -33.98 27.01
CA ARG A 10 41.10 -33.59 26.37
C ARG A 10 41.27 -32.15 25.89
N LYS A 11 41.76 -31.99 24.66
CA LYS A 11 41.83 -30.69 24.01
C LYS A 11 40.40 -30.13 23.97
N PRO A 12 40.16 -28.90 24.46
CA PRO A 12 38.84 -28.30 24.38
C PRO A 12 38.42 -28.23 22.92
N LEU A 13 37.16 -28.57 22.64
CA LEU A 13 36.53 -28.31 21.34
C LEU A 13 36.48 -26.80 21.13
N SER A 14 37.54 -26.23 20.59
CA SER A 14 37.52 -24.85 20.16
C SER A 14 38.49 -24.64 19.03
N MET A 15 37.93 -24.62 17.83
CA MET A 15 38.27 -23.55 16.91
C MET A 15 37.07 -23.41 15.96
N PHE A 16 36.06 -22.62 16.37
CA PHE A 16 35.25 -21.96 15.36
C PHE A 16 36.25 -21.14 14.55
N THR A 17 36.52 -21.56 13.31
CA THR A 17 37.49 -20.88 12.48
C THR A 17 36.90 -19.51 12.14
N GLN A 18 37.70 -18.45 12.23
CA GLN A 18 37.29 -17.09 11.86
C GLN A 18 36.65 -17.05 10.45
N SER A 19 37.12 -17.93 9.56
CA SER A 19 36.56 -18.14 8.22
C SER A 19 35.06 -18.47 8.26
N SER A 20 34.63 -19.41 9.13
CA SER A 20 33.23 -19.81 9.21
C SER A 20 32.31 -18.69 9.70
N LEU A 21 32.81 -17.79 10.55
CA LEU A 21 32.03 -16.62 10.99
C LEU A 21 31.85 -15.61 9.85
N THR A 22 32.92 -15.34 9.08
CA THR A 22 32.85 -14.44 7.92
C THR A 22 31.88 -14.96 6.85
N ASP A 23 31.87 -16.27 6.60
CA ASP A 23 30.97 -16.88 5.62
C ASP A 23 29.48 -16.72 6.01
N ILE A 24 29.14 -16.90 7.29
CA ILE A 24 27.77 -16.72 7.78
C ILE A 24 27.32 -15.26 7.63
N VAL A 25 28.20 -14.30 7.96
CA VAL A 25 27.88 -12.87 7.81
C VAL A 25 27.71 -12.50 6.33
N LEU A 26 28.56 -13.02 5.44
CA LEU A 26 28.45 -12.80 4.00
C LEU A 26 27.14 -13.37 3.43
N LEU A 27 26.77 -14.59 3.82
CA LEU A 27 25.52 -15.22 3.42
C LEU A 27 24.29 -14.43 3.88
N LEU A 28 24.30 -13.89 5.10
CA LEU A 28 23.23 -13.04 5.60
C LEU A 28 23.12 -11.72 4.82
N LEU A 29 24.25 -11.10 4.47
CA LEU A 29 24.25 -9.89 3.65
C LEU A 29 23.71 -10.14 2.24
N ILE A 30 24.12 -11.24 1.59
CA ILE A 30 23.58 -11.64 0.29
C ILE A 30 22.07 -11.92 0.40
N PHE A 31 21.64 -12.62 1.45
CA PHE A 31 20.23 -12.87 1.70
C PHE A 31 19.44 -11.56 1.88
N PHE A 32 19.92 -10.61 2.70
CA PHE A 32 19.28 -9.30 2.83
C PHE A 32 19.24 -8.52 1.51
N LEU A 33 20.34 -8.53 0.74
CA LEU A 33 20.39 -7.88 -0.57
C LEU A 33 19.43 -8.48 -1.59
N LEU A 34 19.31 -9.81 -1.64
CA LEU A 34 18.41 -10.51 -2.57
C LEU A 34 16.94 -10.44 -2.16
N THR A 35 16.66 -10.48 -0.85
CA THR A 35 15.29 -10.38 -0.31
C THR A 35 14.77 -8.95 -0.25
N SER A 36 15.67 -7.95 -0.27
CA SER A 36 15.33 -6.51 -0.32
C SER A 36 14.84 -6.07 -1.71
N SER A 37 13.89 -6.79 -2.31
CA SER A 37 13.20 -6.34 -3.51
C SER A 37 11.76 -6.85 -3.57
N PHE A 38 10.92 -6.44 -2.62
CA PHE A 38 9.48 -6.31 -2.85
C PHE A 38 8.90 -5.13 -2.07
N VAL A 39 9.33 -3.92 -2.40
CA VAL A 39 8.46 -2.74 -2.26
C VAL A 39 7.97 -2.43 -3.66
N THR A 40 6.83 -3.01 -4.03
CA THR A 40 6.11 -2.64 -5.23
C THR A 40 5.66 -1.19 -5.04
N ASN A 41 6.48 -0.24 -5.47
CA ASN A 41 6.04 1.12 -5.68
C ASN A 41 5.04 1.08 -6.82
N PHE A 42 3.76 0.87 -6.50
CA PHE A 42 2.67 1.30 -7.38
C PHE A 42 2.77 2.82 -7.46
N ALA A 43 3.63 3.32 -8.33
CA ALA A 43 3.77 4.73 -8.64
C ALA A 43 2.51 5.16 -9.41
N ILE A 44 1.39 5.27 -8.69
CA ILE A 44 0.23 6.00 -9.17
C ILE A 44 0.67 7.46 -9.12
N LYS A 45 0.98 8.04 -10.29
CA LYS A 45 1.12 9.49 -10.45
C LYS A 45 -0.23 10.12 -10.13
N VAL A 46 -0.50 10.34 -8.85
CA VAL A 46 -1.59 11.21 -8.42
C VAL A 46 -1.06 12.62 -8.56
N ASN A 47 -1.37 13.27 -9.69
CA ASN A 47 -1.27 14.72 -9.75
C ASN A 47 -2.34 15.25 -8.81
N VAL A 48 -1.94 15.63 -7.59
CA VAL A 48 -2.79 16.35 -6.64
C VAL A 48 -2.58 17.84 -6.92
N PRO A 49 -3.39 18.51 -7.75
CA PRO A 49 -3.43 19.96 -7.70
C PRO A 49 -3.94 20.34 -6.30
N GLN A 50 -3.24 21.27 -5.64
CA GLN A 50 -3.68 21.81 -4.35
C GLN A 50 -5.12 22.28 -4.48
N ALA A 51 -6.01 21.66 -3.70
CA ALA A 51 -7.43 21.95 -3.75
C ALA A 51 -7.69 23.32 -3.11
N ASP A 52 -7.77 24.33 -3.96
CA ASP A 52 -8.51 25.55 -3.64
C ASP A 52 -10.00 25.20 -3.80
N SER A 53 -10.66 24.93 -2.67
CA SER A 53 -12.00 24.32 -2.55
C SER A 53 -13.17 25.13 -3.17
N GLN A 54 -12.90 26.10 -4.05
CA GLN A 54 -13.90 27.04 -4.55
C GLN A 54 -14.21 26.94 -6.05
N THR A 55 -13.53 26.08 -6.84
CA THR A 55 -13.69 26.10 -8.32
C THR A 55 -14.14 24.80 -8.98
N VAL A 56 -14.52 23.75 -8.23
CA VAL A 56 -15.09 22.51 -8.82
C VAL A 56 -16.58 22.63 -9.18
N SER A 57 -17.09 23.85 -9.32
CA SER A 57 -18.52 24.13 -9.51
C SER A 57 -19.01 23.96 -10.95
N GLU A 58 -18.11 23.93 -11.95
CA GLU A 58 -18.53 23.94 -13.37
C GLU A 58 -18.31 22.62 -14.14
N ARG A 59 -17.57 21.66 -13.57
CA ARG A 59 -17.46 20.30 -14.13
C ARG A 59 -18.19 19.32 -13.22
N ARG A 60 -19.31 18.76 -13.70
CA ARG A 60 -20.01 17.66 -13.03
C ARG A 60 -19.01 16.57 -12.73
N HIS A 61 -18.80 16.25 -11.46
CA HIS A 61 -17.87 15.23 -11.02
C HIS A 61 -18.63 14.17 -10.23
N ILE A 62 -18.16 12.93 -10.32
CA ILE A 62 -18.67 11.82 -9.53
C ILE A 62 -17.85 11.79 -8.24
N SER A 63 -18.41 12.28 -7.15
CA SER A 63 -17.77 12.22 -5.84
C SER A 63 -17.93 10.82 -5.25
N VAL A 64 -16.82 10.16 -4.94
CA VAL A 64 -16.81 8.91 -4.19
C VAL A 64 -16.04 9.13 -2.90
N THR A 65 -16.70 8.95 -1.75
CA THR A 65 -16.09 9.13 -0.43
C THR A 65 -15.93 7.78 0.26
N ILE A 66 -14.80 7.58 0.92
CA ILE A 66 -14.51 6.43 1.78
C ILE A 66 -14.26 6.96 3.19
N THR A 67 -15.07 6.52 4.14
CA THR A 67 -14.93 6.90 5.55
C THR A 67 -14.01 5.95 6.30
N ALA A 68 -13.55 6.36 7.49
CA ALA A 68 -12.67 5.55 8.35
C ALA A 68 -13.30 4.20 8.77
N ASP A 69 -14.62 4.11 8.86
CA ASP A 69 -15.36 2.87 9.17
C ASP A 69 -15.48 1.92 7.96
N GLY A 70 -15.01 2.32 6.78
CA GLY A 70 -15.08 1.53 5.56
C GLY A 70 -16.43 1.62 4.84
N SER A 71 -17.25 2.62 5.19
CA SER A 71 -18.46 2.95 4.44
C SER A 71 -18.10 3.74 3.18
N PHE A 72 -18.83 3.46 2.11
CA PHE A 72 -18.67 4.15 0.83
C PHE A 72 -19.86 5.06 0.58
N TYR A 73 -19.59 6.25 0.06
CA TYR A 73 -20.62 7.18 -0.39
C TYR A 73 -20.37 7.54 -1.85
N VAL A 74 -21.41 7.51 -2.66
CA VAL A 74 -21.35 7.95 -4.07
C VAL A 74 -22.34 9.08 -4.23
N ALA A 75 -21.89 10.24 -4.69
CA ALA A 75 -22.70 11.46 -4.79
C ALA A 75 -23.40 11.86 -3.47
N GLY A 76 -22.82 11.48 -2.31
CA GLY A 76 -23.40 11.74 -0.99
C GLY A 76 -24.35 10.65 -0.48
N GLU A 77 -24.65 9.62 -1.27
CA GLU A 77 -25.51 8.51 -0.86
C GLU A 77 -24.69 7.32 -0.35
N LEU A 78 -25.08 6.77 0.81
CA LEU A 78 -24.47 5.57 1.37
C LEU A 78 -24.67 4.39 0.41
N THR A 79 -23.56 3.82 -0.06
CA THR A 79 -23.55 2.77 -1.08
C THR A 79 -22.77 1.55 -0.58
N PRO A 80 -23.39 0.36 -0.51
CA PRO A 80 -22.68 -0.87 -0.20
C PRO A 80 -21.57 -1.21 -1.20
N ARG A 81 -20.48 -1.84 -0.74
CA ARG A 81 -19.34 -2.25 -1.59
C ARG A 81 -19.75 -3.06 -2.83
N GLY A 82 -20.75 -3.93 -2.68
CA GLY A 82 -21.25 -4.80 -3.77
C GLY A 82 -21.98 -4.03 -4.88
N THR A 83 -22.62 -2.91 -4.56
CA THR A 83 -23.37 -2.08 -5.53
C THR A 83 -22.58 -0.87 -6.01
N LEU A 84 -21.40 -0.63 -5.45
CA LEU A 84 -20.55 0.53 -5.73
C LEU A 84 -20.22 0.68 -7.22
N ALA A 85 -19.81 -0.41 -7.87
CA ALA A 85 -19.49 -0.40 -9.29
C ALA A 85 -20.71 -0.07 -10.16
N GLY A 86 -21.90 -0.55 -9.77
CA GLY A 86 -23.15 -0.27 -10.46
C GLY A 86 -23.54 1.20 -10.35
N LYS A 87 -23.49 1.75 -9.14
CA LYS A 87 -23.82 3.16 -8.87
C LYS A 87 -22.86 4.11 -9.59
N ILE A 88 -21.54 3.88 -9.51
CA ILE A 88 -20.55 4.68 -10.24
C ILE A 88 -20.79 4.63 -11.75
N ARG A 89 -21.11 3.45 -12.30
CA ARG A 89 -21.41 3.31 -13.72
C ARG A 89 -22.68 4.07 -14.12
N GLN A 90 -23.71 4.05 -13.27
CA GLN A 90 -24.94 4.82 -13.50
C GLN A 90 -24.64 6.32 -13.55
N GLU A 91 -23.94 6.85 -12.55
CA GLU A 91 -23.54 8.27 -12.50
C GLU A 91 -22.69 8.66 -13.72
N TYR A 92 -21.85 7.75 -14.20
CA TYR A 92 -21.06 7.95 -15.42
C TYR A 92 -21.90 7.94 -16.70
N GLN A 93 -22.93 7.10 -16.80
CA GLN A 93 -23.84 7.11 -17.94
C GLN A 93 -24.64 8.40 -18.01
N GLU A 94 -25.03 8.94 -16.85
CA GLU A 94 -25.72 10.22 -16.75
C GLU A 94 -24.79 11.39 -17.13
N ASN A 95 -23.48 11.28 -16.83
CA ASN A 95 -22.49 12.30 -17.16
C ASN A 95 -21.16 11.70 -17.70
N PRO A 96 -21.09 11.37 -19.00
CA PRO A 96 -19.91 10.70 -19.60
C PRO A 96 -18.62 11.53 -19.60
N GLN A 97 -18.73 12.85 -19.42
CA GLN A 97 -17.60 13.78 -19.33
C GLN A 97 -17.18 14.06 -17.89
N ALA A 98 -17.84 13.44 -16.91
CA ALA A 98 -17.55 13.68 -15.51
C ALA A 98 -16.20 13.13 -15.10
N MET A 99 -15.50 13.88 -14.25
CA MET A 99 -14.30 13.40 -13.57
C MET A 99 -14.71 12.68 -12.28
N MET A 100 -14.00 11.62 -11.90
CA MET A 100 -14.21 10.98 -10.60
C MET A 100 -13.31 11.64 -9.56
N VAL A 101 -13.89 12.11 -8.46
CA VAL A 101 -13.14 12.61 -7.31
C VAL A 101 -13.25 11.58 -6.20
N LEU A 102 -12.14 10.91 -5.88
CA LEU A 102 -12.05 9.96 -4.78
C LEU A 102 -11.59 10.69 -3.52
N ARG A 103 -12.48 10.82 -2.55
CA ARG A 103 -12.20 11.33 -1.21
C ARG A 103 -12.01 10.17 -0.26
N ALA A 104 -10.84 10.06 0.34
CA ALA A 104 -10.57 9.03 1.34
C ALA A 104 -10.20 9.69 2.66
N ASP A 105 -10.83 9.23 3.74
CA ASP A 105 -10.41 9.54 5.10
C ASP A 105 -8.98 9.03 5.33
N LYS A 106 -8.26 9.67 6.27
CA LYS A 106 -6.89 9.29 6.62
C LYS A 106 -6.80 7.87 7.16
N ASP A 107 -7.81 7.43 7.91
CA ASP A 107 -7.87 6.10 8.52
C ASP A 107 -8.58 5.07 7.64
N ALA A 108 -8.99 5.44 6.42
CA ALA A 108 -9.60 4.52 5.47
C ALA A 108 -8.61 3.45 5.00
N LYS A 109 -9.11 2.23 4.77
CA LYS A 109 -8.27 1.14 4.27
C LYS A 109 -7.81 1.44 2.85
N VAL A 110 -6.52 1.28 2.60
CA VAL A 110 -5.93 1.45 1.27
C VAL A 110 -6.57 0.49 0.25
N ASP A 111 -6.94 -0.72 0.67
CA ASP A 111 -7.64 -1.70 -0.18
C ASP A 111 -8.96 -1.13 -0.75
N ASP A 112 -9.71 -0.40 0.06
CA ASP A 112 -10.98 0.20 -0.31
C ASP A 112 -10.77 1.30 -1.36
N ALA A 113 -9.73 2.13 -1.18
CA ALA A 113 -9.35 3.15 -2.16
C ALA A 113 -8.92 2.54 -3.50
N VAL A 114 -8.09 1.48 -3.45
CA VAL A 114 -7.64 0.76 -4.65
C VAL A 114 -8.83 0.10 -5.36
N TYR A 115 -9.77 -0.48 -4.63
CA TYR A 115 -10.99 -1.05 -5.18
C TYR A 115 -11.80 -0.01 -5.98
N VAL A 116 -12.01 1.19 -5.41
CA VAL A 116 -12.69 2.29 -6.11
C VAL A 116 -11.90 2.77 -7.33
N MET A 117 -10.57 2.91 -7.20
CA MET A 117 -9.73 3.31 -8.33
C MET A 117 -9.79 2.32 -9.48
N ASN A 118 -9.84 1.01 -9.20
CA ASN A 118 -9.98 -0.02 -10.24
C ASN A 118 -11.32 0.10 -10.98
N ILE A 119 -12.41 0.39 -10.26
CA ILE A 119 -13.72 0.65 -10.88
C ILE A 119 -13.62 1.87 -11.81
N GLY A 120 -13.08 2.99 -11.34
CA GLY A 120 -12.91 4.19 -12.15
C GLY A 120 -12.05 3.95 -13.40
N LYS A 121 -10.94 3.23 -13.24
CA LYS A 121 -10.04 2.87 -14.34
C LYS A 121 -10.73 1.96 -15.36
N SER A 122 -11.56 1.02 -14.93
CA SER A 122 -12.34 0.15 -15.84
C SER A 122 -13.36 0.91 -16.71
N LEU A 123 -13.80 2.07 -16.22
CA LEU A 123 -14.70 2.99 -16.93
C LEU A 123 -13.95 4.09 -17.69
N ASN A 124 -12.61 4.00 -17.74
CA ASN A 124 -11.72 4.98 -18.37
C ASN A 124 -11.92 6.42 -17.85
N LEU A 125 -12.27 6.54 -16.56
CA LEU A 125 -12.51 7.82 -15.90
C LEU A 125 -11.19 8.51 -15.53
N SER A 126 -11.17 9.84 -15.67
CA SER A 126 -10.12 10.67 -15.08
C SER A 126 -10.33 10.76 -13.57
N ILE A 127 -9.48 10.07 -12.81
CA ILE A 127 -9.56 9.98 -11.36
C ILE A 127 -8.68 11.06 -10.72
N MET A 128 -9.26 11.83 -9.82
CA MET A 128 -8.55 12.76 -8.93
C MET A 128 -8.72 12.27 -7.49
N MET A 129 -7.62 12.04 -6.78
CA MET A 129 -7.66 11.67 -5.37
C MET A 129 -7.48 12.93 -4.51
N ALA A 130 -8.40 13.13 -3.58
CA ALA A 130 -8.31 14.16 -2.56
C ALA A 130 -8.35 13.48 -1.19
N THR A 131 -7.23 13.47 -0.48
CA THR A 131 -7.22 13.07 0.92
C THR A 131 -7.49 14.30 1.77
N GLU A 132 -8.37 14.20 2.76
CA GLU A 132 -8.41 15.24 3.77
C GLU A 132 -7.10 15.19 4.57
N LEU A 133 -6.24 16.19 4.36
CA LEU A 133 -5.12 16.45 5.26
C LEU A 133 -5.76 16.89 6.57
N GLY A 134 -5.82 15.98 7.54
CA GLY A 134 -6.43 16.20 8.85
C GLY A 134 -6.19 17.62 9.35
N GLY A 135 -7.26 18.42 9.28
CA GLY A 135 -7.31 19.74 9.87
C GLY A 135 -7.22 19.57 11.38
N ARG A 136 -6.20 20.19 11.96
CA ARG A 136 -6.26 20.62 13.35
C ARG A 136 -6.79 22.05 13.36
#